data_AF-A0A927NH91-F1
#
_entry.id   AF-A0A927NH91-F1
#
_cell.length_a   1.000
_cell.length_b   1.000
_cell.length_c   1.000
_cell.angle_alpha   90.00
_cell.angle_beta   90.00
_cell.angle_gamma   90.00
#
_symmetry.space_group_name_H-M   'P 1'
#
loop_
_entity.id
_entity.type
_entity.pdbx_description
1 polymer ?
#
loop_
_entity_poly.entity_id
_entity_poly.type
_entity_poly.pdbx_seq_one_letter_code
_entity_poly.pdbx_strand_id
1 'polypeptide(L)'
;MAKYPKKADFHIHSEYSFDGVLSIDEIIREAKKNRLSWIAITDHNTDEGVRSLWDELDEDYNKPYINVDGLNVVSGVEVTCRVDGVLNNKDRTAKVHLLVYGASLDPRSPFSRLINKKHQNDRDYDFGRLEHLLSQVHNHDITEQDIKDFIQYKKQDNPGYSTLSGSDIYEFLLSHHLTLAKSYKEFARLLEDCPQIERLDIDAKELIEIAHASGGIVIMAHPAESIKRTDAAEDLMATLVENGLDGFETKYNSREDRYKECHRLLVLLDRVYTTAGKKLIFTGGSDSHTFADGVRLGRYQDDFITEESQSYFIKTMKDEPELRLKQGLRHRLGQIPYGEYVDDLVKAYEKTYERIKEGTTDSPVIVQDNTKRTRRRANKLKKQMRDERRRLKREERERLEAADNATTMSQAQSEYERKAYERYIESLEAQYSKANSCANILDE
;
A
#
# COMPACT_ATOMS: atom_id res chain seq x y z
N MET A 1 3.63 -31.05 -19.58
CA MET A 1 3.31 -29.61 -19.41
C MET A 1 3.52 -29.25 -17.95
N ALA A 2 4.51 -28.42 -17.63
CA ALA A 2 4.66 -27.92 -16.28
C ALA A 2 3.55 -26.88 -16.03
N LYS A 3 2.48 -27.29 -15.34
CA LYS A 3 1.58 -26.34 -14.67
C LYS A 3 2.38 -25.68 -13.52
N TYR A 4 1.97 -24.47 -13.14
CA TYR A 4 2.32 -23.74 -11.90
C TYR A 4 3.57 -22.83 -11.93
N PRO A 5 3.43 -21.53 -11.64
CA PRO A 5 4.37 -20.82 -10.80
C PRO A 5 4.01 -21.07 -9.33
N LYS A 6 4.68 -22.01 -8.65
CA LYS A 6 4.40 -22.33 -7.24
C LYS A 6 4.89 -21.27 -6.24
N LYS A 7 5.55 -20.20 -6.69
CA LYS A 7 6.12 -19.18 -5.81
C LYS A 7 6.16 -17.83 -6.51
N ALA A 8 5.46 -16.86 -5.93
CA ALA A 8 5.52 -15.45 -6.29
C ALA A 8 5.92 -14.65 -5.06
N ASP A 9 6.33 -13.40 -5.23
CA ASP A 9 6.49 -12.43 -4.16
C ASP A 9 6.24 -11.03 -4.71
N PHE A 10 5.08 -10.46 -4.40
CA PHE A 10 4.65 -9.20 -5.01
C PHE A 10 4.97 -7.96 -4.15
N HIS A 11 5.80 -8.08 -3.11
CA HIS A 11 6.13 -6.95 -2.26
C HIS A 11 7.60 -7.02 -1.82
N ILE A 12 8.46 -6.31 -2.54
CA ILE A 12 9.92 -6.34 -2.36
C ILE A 12 10.48 -4.92 -2.54
N HIS A 13 11.35 -4.52 -1.63
CA HIS A 13 12.04 -3.23 -1.65
C HIS A 13 13.49 -3.39 -2.08
N SER A 14 13.99 -2.41 -2.82
CA SER A 14 15.35 -2.30 -3.33
C SER A 14 16.07 -1.08 -2.75
N GLU A 15 17.36 -0.94 -3.04
CA GLU A 15 18.17 0.21 -2.64
C GLU A 15 17.74 1.57 -3.22
N TYR A 16 16.73 1.58 -4.11
CA TYR A 16 16.11 2.79 -4.64
C TYR A 16 15.10 3.42 -3.66
N SER A 17 14.54 2.65 -2.73
CA SER A 17 13.91 3.23 -1.54
C SER A 17 14.90 3.32 -0.39
N PHE A 18 14.69 4.29 0.51
CA PHE A 18 15.59 4.52 1.65
C PHE A 18 15.61 3.38 2.66
N ASP A 19 14.61 2.51 2.60
CA ASP A 19 14.48 1.39 3.50
C ASP A 19 14.93 0.06 2.93
N GLY A 20 15.06 -0.08 1.61
CA GLY A 20 15.65 -1.25 0.97
C GLY A 20 17.18 -1.17 0.87
N VAL A 21 17.81 -2.33 0.79
CA VAL A 21 19.28 -2.49 0.75
C VAL A 21 19.73 -3.30 -0.47
N LEU A 22 18.85 -4.12 -1.03
CA LEU A 22 19.22 -5.03 -2.10
C LEU A 22 19.21 -4.30 -3.44
N SER A 23 20.27 -4.49 -4.22
CA SER A 23 20.24 -4.10 -5.64
C SER A 23 19.22 -4.93 -6.42
N ILE A 24 18.77 -4.42 -7.56
CA ILE A 24 17.84 -5.13 -8.46
C ILE A 24 18.40 -6.51 -8.87
N ASP A 25 19.69 -6.58 -9.17
CA ASP A 25 20.39 -7.81 -9.50
C ASP A 25 20.38 -8.84 -8.36
N GLU A 26 20.58 -8.38 -7.12
CA GLU A 26 20.52 -9.24 -5.94
C GLU A 26 19.11 -9.77 -5.71
N ILE A 27 18.08 -8.93 -5.88
CA ILE A 27 16.67 -9.33 -5.81
C ILE A 27 16.38 -10.42 -6.84
N ILE A 28 16.75 -10.19 -8.12
CA ILE A 28 16.52 -11.17 -9.21
C ILE A 28 17.28 -12.48 -8.93
N ARG A 29 18.54 -12.40 -8.49
CA ARG A 29 19.36 -13.57 -8.17
C ARG A 29 18.77 -14.38 -7.02
N GLU A 30 18.35 -13.72 -5.94
CA GLU A 30 17.75 -14.39 -4.79
C GLU A 30 16.36 -14.95 -5.12
N ALA A 31 15.55 -14.25 -5.94
CA ALA A 31 14.28 -14.75 -6.44
C ALA A 31 14.46 -16.04 -7.25
N LYS A 32 15.42 -16.07 -8.19
CA LYS A 32 15.77 -17.27 -8.97
C LYS A 32 16.26 -18.40 -8.06
N LYS A 33 17.12 -18.11 -7.09
CA LYS A 33 17.61 -19.09 -6.09
C LYS A 33 16.48 -19.66 -5.24
N ASN A 34 15.50 -18.85 -4.86
CA ASN A 34 14.31 -19.27 -4.14
C ASN A 34 13.25 -19.92 -5.04
N ARG A 35 13.52 -20.03 -6.35
CA ARG A 35 12.66 -20.64 -7.39
C ARG A 35 11.33 -19.91 -7.52
N LEU A 36 11.35 -18.58 -7.39
CA LEU A 36 10.21 -17.73 -7.72
C LEU A 36 10.02 -17.67 -9.23
N SER A 37 8.78 -17.54 -9.67
CA SER A 37 8.42 -17.35 -11.07
C SER A 37 7.87 -15.96 -11.36
N TRP A 38 7.44 -15.26 -10.32
CA TRP A 38 6.88 -13.91 -10.36
C TRP A 38 7.42 -13.11 -9.18
N ILE A 39 7.86 -11.89 -9.43
CA ILE A 39 8.14 -10.91 -8.39
C ILE A 39 7.57 -9.55 -8.76
N ALA A 40 7.37 -8.67 -7.79
CA ALA A 40 7.23 -7.24 -8.02
C ALA A 40 8.25 -6.49 -7.16
N ILE A 41 8.92 -5.51 -7.77
CA ILE A 41 9.71 -4.51 -7.04
C ILE A 41 8.75 -3.35 -6.76
N THR A 42 8.62 -2.96 -5.51
CA THR A 42 7.58 -2.04 -5.01
C THR A 42 8.18 -1.01 -4.07
N ASP A 43 9.24 -0.35 -4.52
CA ASP A 43 9.97 0.64 -3.72
C ASP A 43 9.04 1.73 -3.17
N HIS A 44 9.37 2.21 -1.97
CA HIS A 44 8.60 3.26 -1.33
C HIS A 44 8.61 4.58 -2.10
N ASN A 45 7.42 4.99 -2.55
CA ASN A 45 7.13 6.26 -3.23
C ASN A 45 7.95 6.54 -4.50
N THR A 46 8.64 5.55 -5.08
CA THR A 46 9.46 5.72 -6.29
C THR A 46 9.33 4.55 -7.25
N ASP A 47 9.43 4.84 -8.54
CA ASP A 47 9.48 3.84 -9.61
C ASP A 47 10.90 3.63 -10.14
N GLU A 48 11.89 4.37 -9.61
CA GLU A 48 13.25 4.38 -10.16
C GLU A 48 13.89 3.00 -10.21
N GLY A 49 13.72 2.18 -9.17
CA GLY A 49 14.29 0.84 -9.13
C GLY A 49 13.74 -0.06 -10.24
N VAL A 50 12.41 -0.17 -10.34
CA VAL A 50 11.80 -1.00 -11.39
C VAL A 50 11.97 -0.39 -12.79
N ARG A 51 11.95 0.94 -12.92
CA ARG A 51 12.17 1.65 -14.19
C ARG A 51 13.61 1.49 -14.68
N SER A 52 14.61 1.47 -13.79
CA SER A 52 16.01 1.23 -14.17
C SER A 52 16.19 -0.12 -14.88
N LEU A 53 15.45 -1.14 -14.45
CA LEU A 53 15.45 -2.46 -15.11
C LEU A 53 14.79 -2.42 -16.50
N TRP A 54 13.71 -1.64 -16.66
CA TRP A 54 13.09 -1.42 -17.96
C TRP A 54 14.03 -0.67 -18.91
N ASP A 55 14.73 0.34 -18.40
CA ASP A 55 15.71 1.13 -19.16
C ASP A 55 16.89 0.26 -19.62
N GLU A 56 17.44 -0.56 -18.72
CA GLU A 56 18.54 -1.48 -19.03
C GLU A 56 18.18 -2.47 -20.14
N LEU A 57 16.92 -2.92 -20.16
CA LEU A 57 16.42 -3.92 -21.09
C LEU A 57 15.74 -3.33 -22.35
N ASP A 58 15.71 -2.00 -22.50
CA ASP A 58 15.03 -1.27 -23.59
C ASP A 58 13.55 -1.72 -23.76
N GLU A 59 12.84 -1.81 -22.64
CA GLU A 59 11.47 -2.32 -22.59
C GLU A 59 10.42 -1.19 -22.65
N ASP A 60 9.26 -1.48 -23.25
CA ASP A 60 8.14 -0.53 -23.29
C ASP A 60 7.60 -0.27 -21.87
N TYR A 61 7.63 0.99 -21.45
CA TYR A 61 7.16 1.43 -20.13
C TYR A 61 5.69 1.13 -19.83
N ASN A 62 4.86 0.84 -20.85
CA ASN A 62 3.47 0.43 -20.65
C ASN A 62 3.31 -1.07 -20.40
N LYS A 63 4.38 -1.87 -20.50
CA LYS A 63 4.35 -3.27 -20.14
C LYS A 63 4.23 -3.39 -18.62
N PRO A 64 3.20 -4.07 -18.08
CA PRO A 64 3.04 -4.22 -16.64
C PRO A 64 4.00 -5.25 -16.03
N TYR A 65 4.68 -6.05 -16.86
CA TYR A 65 5.72 -6.97 -16.45
C TYR A 65 6.66 -7.30 -17.63
N ILE A 66 7.86 -7.76 -17.30
CA ILE A 66 8.87 -8.27 -18.25
C ILE A 66 9.39 -9.64 -17.80
N ASN A 67 10.06 -10.37 -18.69
CA ASN A 67 10.65 -11.67 -18.37
C ASN A 67 12.18 -11.59 -18.37
N VAL A 68 12.80 -11.83 -17.22
CA VAL A 68 14.26 -11.82 -17.02
C VAL A 68 14.75 -13.25 -16.76
N ASP A 69 15.18 -13.95 -17.82
CA ASP A 69 15.58 -15.36 -17.84
C ASP A 69 14.60 -16.29 -17.10
N GLY A 70 13.32 -16.24 -17.45
CA GLY A 70 12.29 -17.10 -16.87
C GLY A 70 11.72 -16.61 -15.54
N LEU A 71 12.19 -15.49 -14.99
CA LEU A 71 11.55 -14.78 -13.89
C LEU A 71 10.67 -13.65 -14.45
N ASN A 72 9.39 -13.60 -14.10
CA ASN A 72 8.55 -12.47 -14.47
C ASN A 72 8.65 -11.38 -13.41
N VAL A 73 9.04 -10.17 -13.81
CA VAL A 73 9.16 -9.01 -12.92
C VAL A 73 8.03 -8.04 -13.26
N VAL A 74 7.17 -7.76 -12.29
CA VAL A 74 6.01 -6.85 -12.40
C VAL A 74 6.44 -5.44 -12.00
N SER A 75 5.98 -4.43 -12.73
CA SER A 75 6.17 -3.03 -12.32
C SER A 75 5.33 -2.72 -11.08
N GLY A 76 5.94 -2.12 -10.07
CA GLY A 76 5.33 -1.89 -8.77
C GLY A 76 5.89 -0.65 -8.07
N VAL A 77 5.07 -0.03 -7.22
CA VAL A 77 5.47 1.05 -6.29
C VAL A 77 4.62 0.94 -5.02
N GLU A 78 5.22 1.07 -3.84
CA GLU A 78 4.47 1.20 -2.58
C GLU A 78 4.33 2.67 -2.19
N VAL A 79 3.11 3.22 -2.29
CA VAL A 79 2.87 4.64 -2.04
C VAL A 79 2.22 4.87 -0.68
N THR A 80 2.80 5.76 0.12
CA THR A 80 2.22 6.20 1.40
C THR A 80 1.10 7.21 1.15
N CYS A 81 -0.09 6.92 1.64
CA CYS A 81 -1.28 7.77 1.47
C CYS A 81 -1.96 8.11 2.79
N ARG A 82 -2.59 9.27 2.83
CA ARG A 82 -3.63 9.58 3.82
C ARG A 82 -4.99 9.04 3.35
N VAL A 83 -5.87 8.73 4.30
CA VAL A 83 -7.25 8.35 4.01
C VAL A 83 -8.19 9.39 4.60
N ASP A 84 -8.72 10.26 3.75
CA ASP A 84 -9.59 11.35 4.20
C ASP A 84 -10.86 10.87 4.91
N GLY A 85 -11.16 11.56 6.02
CA GLY A 85 -12.34 11.29 6.83
C GLY A 85 -12.22 10.08 7.75
N VAL A 86 -11.05 9.42 7.79
CA VAL A 86 -10.76 8.32 8.73
C VAL A 86 -9.63 8.74 9.66
N LEU A 87 -9.84 8.60 10.98
CA LEU A 87 -8.85 8.96 12.00
C LEU A 87 -8.13 7.72 12.54
N ASN A 88 -6.87 7.91 12.93
CA ASN A 88 -6.09 6.97 13.71
C ASN A 88 -6.30 7.19 15.22
N ASN A 89 -5.73 6.32 16.05
CA ASN A 89 -5.87 6.32 17.52
C ASN A 89 -5.22 7.53 18.21
N LYS A 90 -4.65 8.47 17.44
CA LYS A 90 -4.09 9.74 17.91
C LYS A 90 -4.86 10.94 17.32
N ASP A 91 -6.11 10.73 16.90
CA ASP A 91 -7.01 11.73 16.31
C ASP A 91 -6.43 12.45 15.08
N ARG A 92 -5.49 11.81 14.38
CA ARG A 92 -4.90 12.29 13.12
C ARG A 92 -5.45 11.50 11.95
N THR A 93 -5.42 12.08 10.75
CA THR A 93 -5.82 11.37 9.52
C THR A 93 -5.05 10.04 9.41
N ALA A 94 -5.78 8.96 9.13
CA ALA A 94 -5.21 7.64 8.96
C ALA A 94 -4.26 7.63 7.77
N LYS A 95 -3.15 6.90 7.91
CA LYS A 95 -2.19 6.67 6.82
C LYS A 95 -2.13 5.18 6.52
N VAL A 96 -2.07 4.85 5.24
CA VAL A 96 -1.98 3.49 4.70
C VAL A 96 -0.91 3.46 3.62
N HIS A 97 -0.45 2.27 3.27
CA HIS A 97 0.37 2.09 2.09
C HIS A 97 -0.44 1.37 1.00
N LEU A 98 -0.30 1.84 -0.23
CA LEU A 98 -0.97 1.28 -1.40
C LEU A 98 0.08 0.80 -2.41
N LEU A 99 0.06 -0.49 -2.71
CA LEU A 99 0.84 -1.11 -3.77
C LEU A 99 0.16 -0.84 -5.10
N VAL A 100 0.86 -0.17 -6.01
CA VAL A 100 0.39 0.11 -7.36
C VAL A 100 1.18 -0.75 -8.34
N TYR A 101 0.49 -1.67 -9.03
CA TYR A 101 1.10 -2.60 -9.97
C TYR A 101 0.71 -2.27 -11.41
N GLY A 102 1.64 -2.42 -12.35
CA GLY A 102 1.33 -2.34 -13.78
C GLY A 102 0.97 -0.94 -14.29
N ALA A 103 1.19 0.11 -13.49
CA ALA A 103 1.09 1.47 -13.99
C ALA A 103 2.20 1.74 -15.02
N SER A 104 1.90 2.58 -16.00
CA SER A 104 2.86 3.05 -17.00
C SER A 104 4.03 3.75 -16.32
N LEU A 105 5.23 3.24 -16.60
CA LEU A 105 6.50 3.79 -16.13
C LEU A 105 7.01 4.94 -17.02
N ASP A 106 6.23 5.40 -18.01
CA ASP A 106 6.63 6.53 -18.85
C ASP A 106 6.81 7.74 -17.93
N PRO A 107 7.96 8.42 -17.91
CA PRO A 107 8.20 9.58 -17.03
C PRO A 107 7.18 10.72 -17.21
N ARG A 108 6.43 10.73 -18.32
CA ARG A 108 5.37 11.69 -18.62
C ARG A 108 3.99 11.23 -18.14
N SER A 109 3.84 9.97 -17.74
CA SER A 109 2.58 9.42 -17.21
C SER A 109 2.17 10.19 -15.94
N PRO A 110 0.86 10.38 -15.70
CA PRO A 110 0.40 11.05 -14.48
C PRO A 110 0.91 10.37 -13.20
N PHE A 111 0.95 9.05 -13.18
CA PHE A 111 1.44 8.28 -12.03
C PHE A 111 2.93 8.50 -11.78
N SER A 112 3.79 8.32 -12.79
CA SER A 112 5.24 8.52 -12.66
C SER A 112 5.57 9.98 -12.29
N ARG A 113 4.84 10.97 -12.81
CA ARG A 113 5.00 12.37 -12.38
C ARG A 113 4.68 12.59 -10.90
N LEU A 114 3.55 12.04 -10.41
CA LEU A 114 3.15 12.16 -9.01
C LEU A 114 4.17 11.52 -8.07
N ILE A 115 4.54 10.26 -8.33
CA ILE A 115 5.45 9.50 -7.47
C ILE A 115 6.86 10.11 -7.51
N ASN A 116 7.35 10.58 -8.65
CA ASN A 116 8.65 11.27 -8.71
C ASN A 116 8.66 12.54 -7.84
N LYS A 117 7.56 13.30 -7.83
CA LYS A 117 7.44 14.46 -6.94
C LYS A 117 7.32 14.07 -5.48
N LYS A 118 6.63 12.97 -5.17
CA LYS A 118 6.56 12.42 -3.81
C LYS A 118 7.92 11.96 -3.31
N HIS A 119 8.68 11.25 -4.15
CA HIS A 119 10.03 10.80 -3.85
C HIS A 119 10.96 11.98 -3.59
N GLN A 120 10.97 12.98 -4.48
CA GLN A 120 11.76 14.19 -4.27
C GLN A 120 11.39 14.91 -2.97
N ASN A 121 10.10 14.98 -2.64
CA ASN A 121 9.68 15.56 -1.38
C ASN A 121 10.16 14.76 -0.16
N ASP A 122 10.12 13.42 -0.21
CA ASP A 122 10.65 12.58 0.86
C ASP A 122 12.17 12.78 1.03
N ARG A 123 12.92 12.91 -0.08
CA ARG A 123 14.35 13.24 -0.06
C ARG A 123 14.61 14.58 0.61
N ASP A 124 13.90 15.62 0.18
CA ASP A 124 14.02 16.97 0.75
C ASP A 124 13.64 16.98 2.24
N TYR A 125 12.63 16.20 2.63
CA TYR A 125 12.20 16.04 4.02
C TYR A 125 13.25 15.34 4.90
N ASP A 126 13.72 14.18 4.45
CA ASP A 126 14.60 13.31 5.24
C ASP A 126 16.06 13.82 5.24
N PHE A 127 16.52 14.43 4.14
CA PHE A 127 17.94 14.80 3.94
C PHE A 127 18.20 16.29 3.72
N GLY A 128 17.18 17.11 3.42
CA GLY A 128 17.39 18.51 3.05
C GLY A 128 18.18 19.32 4.11
N ARG A 129 18.03 18.99 5.40
CA ARG A 129 18.83 19.60 6.48
C ARG A 129 20.30 19.17 6.45
N LEU A 130 20.57 17.89 6.22
CA LEU A 130 21.94 17.39 6.09
C LEU A 130 22.61 17.98 4.85
N GLU A 131 21.93 17.97 3.70
CA GLU A 131 22.42 18.57 2.45
C GLU A 131 22.71 20.06 2.61
N HIS A 132 21.80 20.80 3.27
CA HIS A 132 22.01 22.21 3.57
C HIS A 132 23.29 22.43 4.39
N LEU A 133 23.51 21.65 5.44
CA LEU A 133 24.71 21.75 6.29
C LEU A 133 25.98 21.33 5.53
N LEU A 134 25.92 20.27 4.72
CA LEU A 134 27.02 19.83 3.87
C LEU A 134 27.42 20.89 2.84
N SER A 135 26.47 21.68 2.34
CA SER A 135 26.78 22.78 1.41
C SER A 135 27.61 23.92 2.04
N GLN A 136 27.59 24.04 3.37
CA GLN A 136 28.33 25.07 4.11
C GLN A 136 29.78 24.68 4.40
N VAL A 137 30.15 23.43 4.14
CA VAL A 137 31.48 22.91 4.42
C VAL A 137 32.22 22.61 3.11
N HIS A 138 33.40 23.18 2.94
CA HIS A 138 34.17 23.04 1.70
C HIS A 138 34.94 21.71 1.65
N ASN A 139 34.92 21.06 0.48
CA ASN A 139 35.84 19.97 0.10
C ASN A 139 35.59 18.63 0.80
N HIS A 140 34.37 18.09 0.67
CA HIS A 140 34.01 16.79 1.22
C HIS A 140 33.66 15.79 0.13
N ASP A 141 34.28 14.62 0.21
CA ASP A 141 33.97 13.44 -0.59
C ASP A 141 32.78 12.65 -0.01
N ILE A 142 31.78 13.33 0.57
CA ILE A 142 30.58 12.66 1.08
C ILE A 142 29.64 12.39 -0.09
N THR A 143 29.33 11.13 -0.27
CA THR A 143 28.44 10.60 -1.30
C THR A 143 27.07 10.24 -0.71
N GLU A 144 26.09 10.04 -1.57
CA GLU A 144 24.78 9.48 -1.17
C GLU A 144 24.94 8.09 -0.54
N GLN A 145 25.95 7.32 -0.97
CA GLN A 145 26.23 6.00 -0.41
C GLN A 145 26.66 6.08 1.05
N ASP A 146 27.47 7.08 1.44
CA ASP A 146 27.88 7.25 2.84
C ASP A 146 26.67 7.49 3.76
N ILE A 147 25.67 8.23 3.27
CA ILE A 147 24.41 8.47 3.99
C ILE A 147 23.60 7.17 4.10
N LYS A 148 23.48 6.42 3.00
CA LYS A 148 22.79 5.12 2.98
C LYS A 148 23.44 4.10 3.93
N ASP A 149 24.77 4.01 3.92
CA ASP A 149 25.54 3.13 4.81
C ASP A 149 25.32 3.49 6.29
N PHE A 150 25.26 4.78 6.61
CA PHE A 150 24.96 5.23 7.97
C PHE A 150 23.53 4.89 8.41
N ILE A 151 22.53 5.07 7.54
CA ILE A 151 21.15 4.65 7.81
C ILE A 151 21.08 3.14 8.02
N GLN A 152 21.76 2.37 7.17
CA GLN A 152 21.81 0.93 7.26
C GLN A 152 22.44 0.48 8.57
N TYR A 153 23.53 1.11 9.01
CA TYR A 153 24.14 0.88 10.31
C TYR A 153 23.12 1.09 11.45
N LYS A 154 22.37 2.21 11.43
CA LYS A 154 21.31 2.50 12.42
C LYS A 154 20.17 1.48 12.38
N LYS A 155 19.82 0.96 11.21
CA LYS A 155 18.79 -0.07 11.02
C LYS A 155 19.14 -1.41 11.67
N GLN A 156 20.43 -1.73 11.86
CA GLN A 156 20.85 -2.95 12.53
C GLN A 156 20.36 -2.98 13.99
N ASP A 157 20.40 -1.83 14.66
CA ASP A 157 19.93 -1.67 16.05
C ASP A 157 18.43 -1.38 16.14
N ASN A 158 17.88 -0.67 15.13
CA ASN A 158 16.47 -0.32 15.06
C ASN A 158 15.91 -0.57 13.65
N PRO A 159 15.32 -1.75 13.38
CA PRO A 159 14.82 -2.11 12.05
C PRO A 159 13.80 -1.14 11.44
N GLY A 160 13.09 -0.35 12.27
CA GLY A 160 12.13 0.66 11.82
C GLY A 160 12.70 2.06 11.59
N TYR A 161 14.03 2.20 11.53
CA TYR A 161 14.70 3.49 11.35
C TYR A 161 14.61 3.97 9.90
N SER A 162 13.95 5.11 9.64
CA SER A 162 13.70 5.60 8.27
C SER A 162 13.95 7.10 8.04
N THR A 163 14.29 7.86 9.09
CA THR A 163 14.54 9.32 9.00
C THR A 163 15.69 9.71 9.92
N LEU A 164 16.57 10.61 9.46
CA LEU A 164 17.64 11.15 10.27
C LEU A 164 17.10 12.17 11.30
N SER A 165 17.25 11.86 12.59
CA SER A 165 17.00 12.86 13.64
C SER A 165 18.11 13.92 13.65
N GLY A 166 17.88 15.04 14.33
CA GLY A 166 18.93 16.05 14.51
C GLY A 166 20.20 15.49 15.18
N SER A 167 20.03 14.52 16.09
CA SER A 167 21.16 13.82 16.72
C SER A 167 21.91 12.93 15.74
N ASP A 168 21.21 12.30 14.81
CA ASP A 168 21.82 11.42 13.82
C ASP A 168 22.61 12.22 12.77
N ILE A 169 22.10 13.38 12.35
CA ILE A 169 22.84 14.31 11.49
C ILE A 169 24.12 14.77 12.20
N TYR A 170 24.04 15.11 13.49
CA TYR A 170 25.22 15.51 14.27
C TYR A 170 26.27 14.39 14.34
N GLU A 171 25.83 13.16 14.63
CA GLU A 171 26.69 11.97 14.70
C GLU A 171 27.34 11.66 13.36
N PHE A 172 26.58 11.72 12.26
CA PHE A 172 27.06 11.51 10.90
C PHE A 172 28.16 12.51 10.53
N LEU A 173 27.96 13.80 10.84
CA LEU A 173 28.98 14.82 10.57
C LEU A 173 30.25 14.57 11.40
N LEU A 174 30.11 14.22 12.68
CA LEU A 174 31.26 13.90 13.53
C LEU A 174 32.04 12.68 13.06
N SER A 175 31.35 11.61 12.59
CA SER A 175 31.99 10.40 12.10
C SER A 175 32.80 10.64 10.81
N HIS A 176 32.44 11.67 10.04
CA HIS A 176 33.17 12.14 8.85
C HIS A 176 34.12 13.31 9.13
N HIS A 177 34.42 13.58 10.40
CA HIS A 177 35.31 14.67 10.84
C HIS A 177 34.84 16.08 10.41
N LEU A 178 33.53 16.25 10.19
CA LEU A 178 32.89 17.52 9.87
C LEU A 178 32.37 18.17 11.14
N THR A 179 33.08 19.19 11.61
CA THR A 179 32.71 19.89 12.84
C THR A 179 32.15 21.27 12.52
N LEU A 180 30.82 21.36 12.48
CA LEU A 180 30.08 22.62 12.32
C LEU A 180 29.79 23.33 13.65
N ALA A 181 29.84 22.60 14.78
CA ALA A 181 29.56 23.10 16.12
C ALA A 181 30.39 22.36 17.17
N LYS A 182 30.68 23.00 18.31
CA LYS A 182 31.49 22.41 19.39
C LYS A 182 30.69 21.50 20.33
N SER A 183 29.37 21.55 20.24
CA SER A 183 28.47 20.73 21.05
C SER A 183 27.15 20.52 20.33
N TYR A 184 26.41 19.46 20.70
CA TYR A 184 25.07 19.22 20.16
C TYR A 184 24.11 20.38 20.44
N LYS A 185 24.26 21.09 21.57
CA LYS A 185 23.42 22.26 21.90
C LYS A 185 23.62 23.42 20.92
N GLU A 186 24.85 23.63 20.48
CA GLU A 186 25.17 24.63 19.45
C GLU A 186 24.71 24.14 18.08
N PHE A 187 24.91 22.85 17.78
CA PHE A 187 24.43 22.22 16.56
C PHE A 187 22.92 22.29 16.38
N ALA A 188 22.15 22.08 17.47
CA ALA A 188 20.70 22.17 17.45
C ALA A 188 20.19 23.55 17.00
N ARG A 189 20.94 24.63 17.27
CA ARG A 189 20.61 25.97 16.77
C ARG A 189 20.84 26.10 15.26
N LEU A 190 21.91 25.49 14.74
CA LEU A 190 22.15 25.44 13.29
C LEU A 190 21.04 24.68 12.56
N LEU A 191 20.48 23.63 13.18
CA LEU A 191 19.34 22.90 12.64
C LEU A 191 18.05 23.72 12.62
N GLU A 192 17.88 24.70 13.51
CA GLU A 192 16.71 25.60 13.52
C GLU A 192 16.73 26.55 12.32
N ASP A 193 17.92 26.94 11.84
CA ASP A 193 18.10 27.79 10.65
C ASP A 193 17.95 27.00 9.33
N CYS A 194 17.94 25.66 9.39
CA CYS A 194 17.76 24.82 8.21
C CYS A 194 16.29 24.81 7.74
N PRO A 195 16.04 24.74 6.41
CA PRO A 195 14.69 24.60 5.88
C PRO A 195 13.94 23.42 6.53
N GLN A 196 12.71 23.70 6.99
CA GLN A 196 11.79 22.67 7.50
C GLN A 196 10.83 22.29 6.39
N ILE A 197 11.12 21.19 5.71
CA ILE A 197 10.29 20.66 4.64
C ILE A 197 9.16 19.83 5.27
N GLU A 198 7.94 19.97 4.76
CA GLU A 198 6.81 19.14 5.14
C GLU A 198 6.66 17.95 4.17
N ARG A 199 6.04 16.85 4.63
CA ARG A 199 5.73 15.71 3.76
C ARG A 199 4.52 16.02 2.88
N LEU A 200 4.62 15.68 1.61
CA LEU A 200 3.56 15.75 0.61
C LEU A 200 2.57 14.62 0.87
N ASP A 201 1.44 14.96 1.48
CA ASP A 201 0.42 13.97 1.83
C ASP A 201 -0.56 13.72 0.67
N ILE A 202 -0.36 12.59 -0.01
CA ILE A 202 -1.22 12.12 -1.11
C ILE A 202 -2.50 11.48 -0.56
N ASP A 203 -3.67 11.92 -1.04
CA ASP A 203 -4.94 11.25 -0.73
C ASP A 203 -5.05 9.90 -1.45
N ALA A 204 -5.50 8.87 -0.73
CA ALA A 204 -5.66 7.53 -1.27
C ALA A 204 -6.64 7.46 -2.46
N LYS A 205 -7.74 8.23 -2.45
CA LYS A 205 -8.69 8.26 -3.57
C LYS A 205 -8.03 8.81 -4.82
N GLU A 206 -7.32 9.92 -4.66
CA GLU A 206 -6.62 10.62 -5.74
C GLU A 206 -5.49 9.75 -6.32
N LEU A 207 -4.73 9.07 -5.46
CA LEU A 207 -3.75 8.08 -5.93
C LEU A 207 -4.43 6.98 -6.75
N ILE A 208 -5.53 6.41 -6.26
CA ILE A 208 -6.26 5.34 -6.97
C ILE A 208 -6.69 5.84 -8.35
N GLU A 209 -7.25 7.05 -8.44
CA GLU A 209 -7.68 7.64 -9.72
C GLU A 209 -6.49 7.86 -10.68
N ILE A 210 -5.37 8.40 -10.21
CA ILE A 210 -4.16 8.64 -11.01
C ILE A 210 -3.51 7.33 -11.46
N ALA A 211 -3.41 6.35 -10.56
CA ALA A 211 -2.86 5.03 -10.84
C ALA A 211 -3.71 4.30 -11.88
N HIS A 212 -5.04 4.24 -11.67
CA HIS A 212 -5.97 3.65 -12.64
C HIS A 212 -5.88 4.35 -13.99
N ALA A 213 -5.67 5.68 -14.00
CA ALA A 213 -5.49 6.44 -15.22
C ALA A 213 -4.25 6.06 -16.03
N SER A 214 -3.23 5.57 -15.32
CA SER A 214 -1.95 5.16 -15.86
C SER A 214 -1.89 3.64 -16.06
N GLY A 215 -3.01 2.92 -15.98
CA GLY A 215 -3.06 1.46 -16.14
C GLY A 215 -2.88 0.66 -14.84
N GLY A 216 -2.53 1.32 -13.74
CA GLY A 216 -2.17 0.63 -12.49
C GLY A 216 -3.34 -0.04 -11.80
N ILE A 217 -3.08 -1.20 -11.18
CA ILE A 217 -3.94 -1.90 -10.22
C ILE A 217 -3.50 -1.52 -8.81
N VAL A 218 -4.43 -1.20 -7.91
CA VAL A 218 -4.12 -0.67 -6.58
C VAL A 218 -4.58 -1.60 -5.47
N ILE A 219 -3.63 -2.02 -4.65
CA ILE A 219 -3.80 -2.99 -3.56
C ILE A 219 -3.38 -2.36 -2.23
N MET A 220 -4.15 -2.52 -1.16
CA MET A 220 -3.73 -2.06 0.17
C MET A 220 -2.66 -2.99 0.75
N ALA A 221 -1.47 -2.45 1.02
CA ALA A 221 -0.37 -3.19 1.63
C ALA A 221 -0.64 -3.50 3.11
N HIS A 222 -0.11 -4.63 3.59
CA HIS A 222 -0.06 -5.07 4.99
C HIS A 222 -1.18 -4.51 5.89
N PRO A 223 -2.47 -4.76 5.55
CA PRO A 223 -3.59 -4.06 6.17
C PRO A 223 -3.68 -4.23 7.69
N ALA A 224 -3.17 -5.35 8.22
CA ALA A 224 -3.08 -5.62 9.65
C ALA A 224 -2.29 -4.56 10.43
N GLU A 225 -1.29 -3.92 9.82
CA GLU A 225 -0.49 -2.87 10.45
C GLU A 225 -1.24 -1.53 10.47
N SER A 226 -2.02 -1.25 9.43
CA SER A 226 -2.85 -0.05 9.33
C SER A 226 -4.04 -0.10 10.30
N ILE A 227 -4.77 -1.22 10.36
CA ILE A 227 -5.96 -1.34 11.21
C ILE A 227 -5.65 -1.30 12.71
N LYS A 228 -4.44 -1.70 13.12
CA LYS A 228 -3.99 -1.55 14.52
C LYS A 228 -3.94 -0.11 15.00
N ARG A 229 -3.76 0.82 14.05
CA ARG A 229 -3.58 2.23 14.34
C ARG A 229 -4.92 2.96 14.35
N THR A 230 -6.05 2.29 14.15
CA THR A 230 -7.38 2.92 14.14
C THR A 230 -8.46 2.05 14.79
N ASP A 231 -9.31 2.65 15.61
CA ASP A 231 -10.54 2.01 16.10
C ASP A 231 -11.62 1.88 15.01
N ALA A 232 -11.38 2.47 13.83
CA ALA A 232 -12.29 2.52 12.69
C ALA A 232 -11.80 1.62 11.52
N ALA A 233 -11.18 0.47 11.83
CA ALA A 233 -10.63 -0.46 10.84
C ALA A 233 -11.59 -0.85 9.70
N GLU A 234 -12.84 -1.14 10.04
CA GLU A 234 -13.91 -1.44 9.08
C GLU A 234 -14.17 -0.27 8.13
N ASP A 235 -14.27 0.94 8.68
CA ASP A 235 -14.50 2.16 7.91
C ASP A 235 -13.29 2.47 7.01
N LEU A 236 -12.07 2.29 7.51
CA LEU A 236 -10.83 2.47 6.75
C LEU A 236 -10.83 1.63 5.47
N MET A 237 -11.00 0.32 5.62
CA MET A 237 -10.97 -0.60 4.47
C MET A 237 -12.16 -0.37 3.53
N ALA A 238 -13.37 -0.15 4.06
CA ALA A 238 -14.54 0.11 3.24
C ALA A 238 -14.39 1.40 2.42
N THR A 239 -13.88 2.48 3.01
CA THR A 239 -13.62 3.75 2.32
C THR A 239 -12.64 3.58 1.17
N LEU A 240 -11.57 2.79 1.33
CA LEU A 240 -10.64 2.52 0.23
C LEU A 240 -11.31 1.76 -0.93
N VAL A 241 -12.11 0.73 -0.65
CA VAL A 241 -12.82 -0.02 -1.70
C VAL A 241 -13.85 0.86 -2.41
N GLU A 242 -14.55 1.74 -1.67
CA GLU A 242 -15.48 2.74 -2.23
C GLU A 242 -14.78 3.76 -3.13
N ASN A 243 -13.55 4.15 -2.77
CA ASN A 243 -12.71 5.04 -3.57
C ASN A 243 -12.13 4.37 -4.83
N GLY A 244 -12.23 3.06 -4.95
CA GLY A 244 -11.87 2.33 -6.16
C GLY A 244 -10.81 1.26 -5.96
N LEU A 245 -10.28 1.05 -4.75
CA LEU A 245 -9.25 0.04 -4.46
C LEU A 245 -9.59 -1.33 -5.08
N ASP A 246 -8.62 -1.96 -5.74
CA ASP A 246 -8.81 -3.22 -6.46
C ASP A 246 -8.73 -4.44 -5.52
N GLY A 247 -8.01 -4.32 -4.40
CA GLY A 247 -7.79 -5.46 -3.51
C GLY A 247 -6.91 -5.19 -2.30
N PHE A 248 -6.51 -6.26 -1.62
CA PHE A 248 -5.72 -6.21 -0.39
C PHE A 248 -4.55 -7.19 -0.46
N GLU A 249 -3.41 -6.79 0.09
CA GLU A 249 -2.37 -7.73 0.47
C GLU A 249 -2.83 -8.50 1.71
N THR A 250 -2.44 -9.77 1.79
CA THR A 250 -2.65 -10.56 2.99
C THR A 250 -1.31 -11.06 3.51
N LYS A 251 -1.22 -11.10 4.84
CA LYS A 251 -0.17 -11.77 5.58
C LYS A 251 -0.85 -12.45 6.75
N TYR A 252 -1.15 -13.75 6.64
CA TYR A 252 -1.86 -14.46 7.69
C TYR A 252 -0.90 -15.24 8.59
N ASN A 253 -0.76 -14.77 9.85
CA ASN A 253 -0.16 -15.56 10.93
C ASN A 253 -1.23 -15.87 12.00
N SER A 254 -1.68 -17.13 12.04
CA SER A 254 -2.73 -17.62 12.95
C SER A 254 -2.43 -17.46 14.44
N ARG A 255 -1.17 -17.16 14.79
CA ARG A 255 -0.72 -16.98 16.18
C ARG A 255 -0.88 -15.56 16.70
N GLU A 256 -1.23 -14.60 15.85
CA GLU A 256 -1.38 -13.20 16.26
C GLU A 256 -2.79 -12.69 15.96
N ASP A 257 -3.45 -12.16 17.00
CA ASP A 257 -4.85 -11.74 16.91
C ASP A 257 -5.09 -10.62 15.89
N ARG A 258 -4.06 -9.79 15.61
CA ARG A 258 -4.11 -8.75 14.58
C ARG A 258 -4.47 -9.32 13.21
N TYR A 259 -3.85 -10.45 12.86
CA TYR A 259 -3.99 -11.04 11.53
C TYR A 259 -5.32 -11.79 11.43
N LYS A 260 -5.84 -12.32 12.55
CA LYS A 260 -7.18 -12.91 12.61
C LYS A 260 -8.26 -11.86 12.36
N GLU A 261 -8.19 -10.69 13.03
CA GLU A 261 -9.18 -9.63 12.83
C GLU A 261 -9.08 -9.05 11.42
N CYS A 262 -7.86 -8.80 10.93
CA CYS A 262 -7.66 -8.37 9.54
C CYS A 262 -8.28 -9.37 8.55
N HIS A 263 -7.97 -10.66 8.70
CA HIS A 263 -8.52 -11.71 7.84
C HIS A 263 -10.05 -11.75 7.89
N ARG A 264 -10.66 -11.63 9.07
CA ARG A 264 -12.12 -11.57 9.24
C ARG A 264 -12.73 -10.42 8.42
N LEU A 265 -12.11 -9.23 8.46
CA LEU A 265 -12.56 -8.06 7.72
C LEU A 265 -12.41 -8.25 6.20
N LEU A 266 -11.28 -8.80 5.74
CA LEU A 266 -11.05 -9.05 4.32
C LEU A 266 -12.07 -10.02 3.74
N VAL A 267 -12.38 -11.12 4.43
CA VAL A 267 -13.40 -12.08 3.99
C VAL A 267 -14.80 -11.44 3.95
N LEU A 268 -15.13 -10.60 4.92
CA LEU A 268 -16.41 -9.87 4.93
C LEU A 268 -16.51 -8.93 3.72
N LEU A 269 -15.47 -8.15 3.46
CA LEU A 269 -15.42 -7.22 2.34
C LEU A 269 -15.52 -7.96 1.00
N ASP A 270 -14.75 -9.03 0.80
CA ASP A 270 -14.79 -9.83 -0.43
C ASP A 270 -16.20 -10.31 -0.75
N ARG A 271 -16.91 -10.86 0.24
CA ARG A 271 -18.29 -11.33 0.06
C ARG A 271 -19.24 -10.20 -0.30
N VAL A 272 -19.18 -9.09 0.44
CA VAL A 272 -20.07 -7.94 0.23
C VAL A 272 -19.87 -7.37 -1.17
N TYR A 273 -18.62 -7.18 -1.58
CA TYR A 273 -18.30 -6.57 -2.87
C TYR A 273 -18.48 -7.54 -4.04
N THR A 274 -18.16 -8.82 -3.88
CA THR A 274 -18.42 -9.85 -4.91
C THR A 274 -19.91 -9.95 -5.20
N THR A 275 -20.74 -9.90 -4.16
CA THR A 275 -22.21 -9.86 -4.29
C THR A 275 -22.69 -8.60 -5.03
N ALA A 276 -21.97 -7.49 -4.88
CA ALA A 276 -22.23 -6.24 -5.62
C ALA A 276 -21.59 -6.21 -7.02
N GLY A 277 -21.03 -7.32 -7.50
CA GLY A 277 -20.41 -7.44 -8.83
C GLY A 277 -18.96 -6.98 -8.91
N LYS A 278 -18.29 -6.70 -7.78
CA LYS A 278 -16.86 -6.34 -7.71
C LYS A 278 -16.07 -7.44 -7.00
N LYS A 279 -15.30 -8.22 -7.76
CA LYS A 279 -14.36 -9.20 -7.20
C LYS A 279 -13.12 -8.49 -6.67
N LEU A 280 -12.77 -8.70 -5.41
CA LEU A 280 -11.54 -8.14 -4.83
C LEU A 280 -10.34 -9.02 -5.17
N ILE A 281 -9.19 -8.37 -5.35
CA ILE A 281 -7.91 -9.05 -5.59
C ILE A 281 -7.22 -9.29 -4.24
N PHE A 282 -6.62 -10.47 -4.09
CA PHE A 282 -5.78 -10.78 -2.94
C PHE A 282 -4.37 -11.13 -3.39
N THR A 283 -3.40 -10.40 -2.86
CA THR A 283 -1.97 -10.58 -3.15
C THR A 283 -1.21 -10.92 -1.87
N GLY A 284 0.03 -11.38 -2.02
CA GLY A 284 0.93 -11.56 -0.89
C GLY A 284 2.36 -11.28 -1.33
N GLY A 285 3.13 -10.73 -0.40
CA GLY A 285 4.55 -10.55 -0.56
C GLY A 285 5.27 -10.65 0.77
N SER A 286 6.59 -10.71 0.69
CA SER A 286 7.44 -10.81 1.87
C SER A 286 7.48 -9.50 2.65
N ASP A 287 7.46 -8.36 1.94
CA ASP A 287 7.83 -7.04 2.45
C ASP A 287 9.33 -7.01 2.84
N SER A 288 10.17 -7.64 1.98
CA SER A 288 11.61 -7.82 2.22
C SER A 288 12.38 -6.55 1.85
N HIS A 289 13.26 -6.13 2.76
CA HIS A 289 14.09 -4.94 2.63
C HIS A 289 15.59 -5.25 2.61
N THR A 290 15.99 -6.40 3.17
CA THR A 290 17.39 -6.85 3.23
C THR A 290 17.47 -8.37 3.38
N PHE A 291 18.65 -8.96 3.23
CA PHE A 291 18.88 -10.38 3.55
C PHE A 291 18.79 -10.68 5.07
N ALA A 292 18.84 -9.66 5.94
CA ALA A 292 19.08 -9.80 7.37
C ALA A 292 17.85 -9.50 8.27
N ASP A 293 16.75 -8.98 7.74
CA ASP A 293 15.55 -8.56 8.49
C ASP A 293 14.70 -9.73 9.02
N GLY A 294 15.12 -10.97 8.77
CA GLY A 294 14.37 -12.18 9.10
C GLY A 294 13.20 -12.47 8.14
N VAL A 295 12.89 -11.54 7.23
CA VAL A 295 11.89 -11.62 6.17
C VAL A 295 12.59 -12.00 4.88
N ARG A 296 12.62 -13.31 4.58
CA ARG A 296 13.30 -13.79 3.37
C ARG A 296 12.42 -13.58 2.15
N LEU A 297 12.99 -12.99 1.11
CA LEU A 297 12.39 -12.93 -0.23
C LEU A 297 11.79 -14.29 -0.62
N GLY A 298 10.50 -14.29 -0.98
CA GLY A 298 9.75 -15.49 -1.33
C GLY A 298 9.31 -16.37 -0.16
N ARG A 299 9.48 -15.91 1.10
CA ARG A 299 8.96 -16.58 2.30
C ARG A 299 8.01 -15.68 3.06
N TYR A 300 6.76 -15.67 2.62
CA TYR A 300 5.62 -15.27 3.44
C TYR A 300 4.73 -16.50 3.67
N GLN A 301 4.35 -16.75 4.91
CA GLN A 301 3.34 -17.74 5.22
C GLN A 301 1.99 -17.03 5.14
N ASP A 302 1.14 -17.47 4.21
CA ASP A 302 -0.22 -16.99 4.10
C ASP A 302 -1.14 -18.14 3.68
N ASP A 303 -1.94 -18.61 4.63
CA ASP A 303 -2.90 -19.71 4.40
C ASP A 303 -4.17 -19.24 3.62
N PHE A 304 -4.32 -17.94 3.39
CA PHE A 304 -5.44 -17.33 2.65
C PHE A 304 -5.14 -17.11 1.17
N ILE A 305 -3.87 -16.87 0.79
CA ILE A 305 -3.48 -16.80 -0.62
C ILE A 305 -3.47 -18.19 -1.24
N THR A 306 -4.49 -18.45 -2.06
CA THR A 306 -4.61 -19.69 -2.82
C THR A 306 -3.94 -19.58 -4.19
N GLU A 307 -3.75 -20.74 -4.84
CA GLU A 307 -3.33 -20.79 -6.26
C GLU A 307 -4.31 -20.04 -7.17
N GLU A 308 -5.61 -20.08 -6.86
CA GLU A 308 -6.63 -19.35 -7.59
C GLU A 308 -6.45 -17.83 -7.42
N SER A 309 -6.21 -17.37 -6.19
CA SER A 309 -5.97 -15.95 -5.90
C SER A 309 -4.76 -15.42 -6.68
N GLN A 310 -3.64 -16.14 -6.67
CA GLN A 310 -2.44 -15.75 -7.43
C GLN A 310 -2.67 -15.79 -8.94
N SER A 311 -3.31 -16.85 -9.44
CA SER A 311 -3.61 -16.98 -10.88
C SER A 311 -4.56 -15.88 -11.35
N TYR A 312 -5.54 -15.53 -10.53
CA TYR A 312 -6.45 -14.41 -10.79
C TYR A 312 -5.70 -13.09 -10.83
N PHE A 313 -4.85 -12.80 -9.83
CA PHE A 313 -4.05 -11.58 -9.84
C PHE A 313 -3.12 -11.49 -11.06
N ILE A 314 -2.37 -12.55 -11.36
CA ILE A 314 -1.47 -12.58 -12.53
C ILE A 314 -2.25 -12.35 -13.83
N LYS A 315 -3.43 -12.97 -13.97
CA LYS A 315 -4.29 -12.72 -15.13
C LYS A 315 -4.73 -11.26 -15.19
N THR A 316 -5.24 -10.72 -14.10
CA THR A 316 -5.68 -9.32 -14.04
C THR A 316 -4.52 -8.37 -14.32
N MET A 317 -3.33 -8.61 -13.78
CA MET A 317 -2.13 -7.80 -14.04
C MET A 317 -1.70 -7.83 -15.51
N LYS A 318 -1.93 -8.95 -16.22
CA LYS A 318 -1.67 -9.03 -17.67
C LYS A 318 -2.68 -8.27 -18.51
N ASP A 319 -3.95 -8.29 -18.13
CA ASP A 319 -5.05 -7.83 -18.98
C ASP A 319 -5.48 -6.39 -18.65
N GLU A 320 -5.61 -6.06 -17.36
CA GLU A 320 -6.25 -4.84 -16.88
C GLU A 320 -5.46 -3.56 -17.19
N PRO A 321 -4.11 -3.52 -17.07
CA PRO A 321 -3.37 -2.31 -17.40
C PRO A 321 -3.55 -1.85 -18.84
N GLU A 322 -3.47 -2.80 -19.78
CA GLU A 322 -3.70 -2.51 -21.20
C GLU A 322 -5.14 -2.06 -21.44
N LEU A 323 -6.12 -2.68 -20.79
CA LEU A 323 -7.52 -2.28 -20.88
C LEU A 323 -7.75 -0.85 -20.34
N ARG A 324 -7.17 -0.51 -19.19
CA ARG A 324 -7.28 0.83 -18.59
C ARG A 324 -6.67 1.90 -19.48
N LEU A 325 -5.49 1.64 -20.03
CA LEU A 325 -4.82 2.56 -20.97
C LEU A 325 -5.62 2.73 -22.27
N LYS A 326 -6.20 1.64 -22.82
CA LYS A 326 -7.01 1.67 -24.06
C LYS A 326 -8.37 2.33 -23.90
N GLN A 327 -9.05 2.09 -22.78
CA GLN A 327 -10.43 2.51 -22.62
C GLN A 327 -10.56 4.03 -22.62
N GLY A 328 -9.53 4.76 -22.18
CA GLY A 328 -9.57 6.22 -22.04
C GLY A 328 -10.65 6.60 -21.02
N LEU A 329 -10.26 7.25 -19.94
CA LEU A 329 -11.16 7.30 -18.79
C LEU A 329 -12.30 8.31 -18.99
N ARG A 330 -13.50 7.98 -18.52
CA ARG A 330 -14.66 8.89 -18.47
C ARG A 330 -14.94 9.27 -17.02
N HIS A 331 -14.91 10.58 -16.73
CA HIS A 331 -15.09 11.08 -15.37
C HIS A 331 -16.56 11.20 -14.97
N ARG A 332 -16.85 10.84 -13.72
CA ARG A 332 -18.21 10.82 -13.16
C ARG A 332 -18.81 12.22 -12.99
N LEU A 333 -18.03 13.30 -13.11
CA LEU A 333 -18.51 14.69 -12.99
C LEU A 333 -18.94 15.34 -14.32
N GLY A 334 -19.14 14.58 -15.41
CA GLY A 334 -19.94 15.01 -16.57
C GLY A 334 -19.53 16.29 -17.32
N GLN A 335 -18.43 16.94 -16.96
CA GLN A 335 -18.02 18.26 -17.47
C GLN A 335 -16.55 18.34 -17.90
N ILE A 336 -15.68 17.41 -17.45
CA ILE A 336 -14.24 17.40 -17.78
C ILE A 336 -13.86 15.97 -18.22
N PRO A 337 -13.12 15.79 -19.34
CA PRO A 337 -12.50 14.51 -19.68
C PRO A 337 -11.63 14.01 -18.53
N TYR A 338 -11.70 12.72 -18.20
CA TYR A 338 -10.97 12.20 -17.02
C TYR A 338 -9.45 12.39 -17.11
N GLY A 339 -8.88 12.30 -18.31
CA GLY A 339 -7.45 12.55 -18.52
C GLY A 339 -7.04 13.98 -18.14
N GLU A 340 -7.86 14.98 -18.48
CA GLU A 340 -7.62 16.38 -18.09
C GLU A 340 -7.73 16.56 -16.56
N TYR A 341 -8.75 15.95 -15.95
CA TYR A 341 -8.92 15.96 -14.49
C TYR A 341 -7.70 15.38 -13.75
N VAL A 342 -7.21 14.23 -14.22
CA VAL A 342 -6.04 13.56 -13.63
C VAL A 342 -4.78 14.39 -13.79
N ASP A 343 -4.56 14.99 -14.96
CA ASP A 343 -3.40 15.86 -15.19
C ASP A 343 -3.45 17.13 -14.32
N ASP A 344 -4.61 17.75 -14.18
CA ASP A 344 -4.81 18.89 -13.28
C ASP A 344 -4.55 18.52 -11.81
N LEU A 345 -4.96 17.32 -11.41
CA LEU A 345 -4.71 16.79 -10.07
C LEU A 345 -3.21 16.59 -9.81
N VAL A 346 -2.48 15.99 -10.75
CA VAL A 346 -1.02 15.85 -10.65
C VAL A 346 -0.32 17.21 -10.60
N LYS A 347 -0.75 18.17 -11.44
CA LYS A 347 -0.24 19.55 -11.39
C LYS A 347 -0.49 20.23 -10.04
N ALA A 348 -1.62 19.94 -9.39
CA ALA A 348 -1.91 20.47 -8.06
C ALA A 348 -0.92 19.92 -7.01
N TYR A 349 -0.55 18.64 -7.10
CA TYR A 349 0.49 18.04 -6.25
C TYR A 349 1.88 18.62 -6.54
N GLU A 350 2.26 18.75 -7.81
CA GLU A 350 3.52 19.41 -8.22
C GLU A 350 3.61 20.81 -7.63
N LYS A 351 2.58 21.64 -7.81
CA LYS A 351 2.54 23.01 -7.26
C LYS A 351 2.59 23.01 -5.74
N THR A 352 2.02 22.00 -5.08
CA THR A 352 2.03 21.89 -3.62
C THR A 352 3.43 21.57 -3.12
N TYR A 353 4.15 20.66 -3.78
CA TYR A 353 5.54 20.41 -3.48
C TYR A 353 6.41 21.67 -3.65
N GLU A 354 6.27 22.43 -4.75
CA GLU A 354 7.05 23.66 -4.93
C GLU A 354 6.77 24.68 -3.80
N ARG A 355 5.51 24.83 -3.37
CA ARG A 355 5.16 25.69 -2.22
C ARG A 355 5.80 25.24 -0.92
N ILE A 356 5.77 23.94 -0.63
CA ILE A 356 6.42 23.33 0.54
C ILE A 356 7.92 23.65 0.52
N LYS A 357 8.57 23.49 -0.64
CA LYS A 357 9.99 23.74 -0.83
C LYS A 357 10.37 25.22 -0.61
N GLU A 358 9.51 26.13 -1.05
CA GLU A 358 9.67 27.57 -0.85
C GLU A 358 9.32 28.03 0.58
N GLY A 359 8.84 27.14 1.45
CA GLY A 359 8.42 27.47 2.82
C GLY A 359 7.11 28.28 2.87
N THR A 360 6.28 28.20 1.83
CA THR A 360 4.98 28.89 1.76
C THR A 360 3.85 27.93 2.19
N THR A 361 3.28 28.15 3.37
CA THR A 361 2.39 27.19 4.07
C THR A 361 0.93 27.20 3.61
N ASP A 362 0.61 27.68 2.41
CA ASP A 362 -0.77 27.61 1.92
C ASP A 362 -1.05 26.21 1.35
N SER A 363 -1.70 25.38 2.17
CA SER A 363 -2.27 24.09 1.79
C SER A 363 -3.07 24.20 0.48
N PRO A 364 -3.00 23.22 -0.43
CA PRO A 364 -3.82 23.24 -1.62
C PRO A 364 -5.31 23.26 -1.23
N VAL A 365 -6.04 24.24 -1.76
CA VAL A 365 -7.51 24.22 -1.80
C VAL A 365 -7.91 23.16 -2.82
N ILE A 366 -8.04 21.91 -2.38
CA ILE A 366 -8.66 20.86 -3.19
C ILE A 366 -10.17 20.98 -3.02
N VAL A 367 -10.85 21.02 -4.17
CA VAL A 367 -12.29 21.18 -4.33
C VAL A 367 -13.06 20.27 -3.37
N GLN A 368 -13.89 20.87 -2.51
CA GLN A 368 -14.86 20.13 -1.69
C GLN A 368 -15.81 19.36 -2.62
N ASP A 369 -15.56 18.07 -2.82
CA ASP A 369 -16.47 17.21 -3.56
C ASP A 369 -17.72 16.93 -2.72
N ASN A 370 -18.83 17.53 -3.14
CA ASN A 370 -20.14 17.54 -2.49
C ASN A 370 -20.88 16.19 -2.69
N THR A 371 -20.27 15.05 -2.38
CA THR A 371 -20.89 13.74 -2.63
C THR A 371 -21.76 13.27 -1.46
N LYS A 372 -22.93 13.92 -1.31
CA LYS A 372 -24.06 13.40 -0.49
C LYS A 372 -24.43 11.94 -0.82
N ARG A 373 -24.11 11.46 -2.01
CA ARG A 373 -24.39 10.10 -2.49
C ARG A 373 -23.41 9.05 -1.94
N THR A 374 -22.12 9.39 -1.82
CA THR A 374 -21.07 8.55 -1.22
C THR A 374 -21.32 8.40 0.28
N ARG A 375 -21.62 9.50 1.00
CA ARG A 375 -22.01 9.45 2.42
C ARG A 375 -23.25 8.58 2.67
N ARG A 376 -24.24 8.58 1.77
CA ARG A 376 -25.45 7.74 1.91
C ARG A 376 -25.17 6.26 1.68
N ARG A 377 -24.29 5.90 0.72
CA ARG A 377 -23.85 4.51 0.51
C ARG A 377 -22.99 4.02 1.66
N ALA A 378 -22.02 4.81 2.11
CA ALA A 378 -21.20 4.52 3.29
C ALA A 378 -22.09 4.33 4.53
N ASN A 379 -23.08 5.18 4.77
CA ASN A 379 -24.00 5.02 5.90
C ASN A 379 -24.90 3.77 5.77
N LYS A 380 -25.29 3.38 4.55
CA LYS A 380 -26.04 2.13 4.31
C LYS A 380 -25.17 0.90 4.57
N LEU A 381 -23.91 0.93 4.12
CA LEU A 381 -22.96 -0.16 4.33
C LEU A 381 -22.54 -0.25 5.81
N LYS A 382 -22.25 0.87 6.47
CA LYS A 382 -22.03 0.95 7.93
C LYS A 382 -23.21 0.39 8.71
N LYS A 383 -24.44 0.64 8.25
CA LYS A 383 -25.65 0.03 8.86
C LYS A 383 -25.69 -1.48 8.63
N GLN A 384 -25.47 -1.95 7.40
CA GLN A 384 -25.45 -3.37 7.07
C GLN A 384 -24.38 -4.15 7.86
N MET A 385 -23.16 -3.60 7.95
CA MET A 385 -22.07 -4.20 8.73
C MET A 385 -22.35 -4.19 10.23
N ARG A 386 -22.95 -3.11 10.77
CA ARG A 386 -23.37 -3.05 12.19
C ARG A 386 -24.46 -4.04 12.52
N ASP A 387 -25.46 -4.18 11.65
CA ASP A 387 -26.56 -5.12 11.81
C ASP A 387 -26.04 -6.57 11.78
N GLU A 388 -25.08 -6.86 10.89
CA GLU A 388 -24.45 -8.17 10.79
C GLU A 388 -23.58 -8.49 12.02
N ARG A 389 -22.79 -7.52 12.50
CA ARG A 389 -21.99 -7.68 13.72
C ARG A 389 -22.85 -7.94 14.95
N ARG A 390 -24.02 -7.31 15.04
CA ARG A 390 -24.99 -7.54 16.14
C ARG A 390 -25.59 -8.94 16.07
N ARG A 391 -25.89 -9.42 14.86
CA ARG A 391 -26.38 -10.79 14.65
C ARG A 391 -25.34 -11.82 15.08
N LEU A 392 -24.10 -11.69 14.60
CA LEU A 392 -23.01 -12.62 14.95
C LEU A 392 -22.70 -12.65 16.44
N LYS A 393 -22.64 -11.49 17.11
CA LYS A 393 -22.45 -11.44 18.58
C LYS A 393 -23.60 -12.09 19.34
N ARG A 394 -24.83 -11.98 18.83
CA ARG A 394 -26.00 -12.63 19.44
C ARG A 394 -25.94 -14.15 19.28
N GLU A 395 -25.58 -14.63 18.10
CA GLU A 395 -25.42 -16.06 17.82
C GLU A 395 -24.26 -16.69 18.60
N GLU A 396 -23.15 -15.97 18.79
CA GLU A 396 -22.03 -16.39 19.62
C GLU A 396 -22.44 -16.49 21.10
N ARG A 397 -23.18 -15.51 21.61
CA ARG A 397 -23.65 -15.47 23.00
C ARG A 397 -24.67 -16.58 23.30
N GLU A 398 -25.64 -16.78 22.42
CA GLU A 398 -26.62 -17.87 22.52
C GLU A 398 -25.94 -19.25 22.45
N ARG A 399 -24.79 -19.38 21.78
CA ARG A 399 -24.01 -20.62 21.69
C ARG A 399 -23.06 -20.83 22.86
N LEU A 400 -22.44 -19.78 23.42
CA LEU A 400 -21.67 -19.87 24.65
C LEU A 400 -22.58 -20.24 25.83
N GLU A 401 -23.79 -19.70 25.89
CA GLU A 401 -24.83 -20.10 26.85
C GLU A 401 -25.30 -21.55 26.63
N ALA A 402 -25.30 -22.05 25.39
CA ALA A 402 -25.59 -23.46 25.08
C ALA A 402 -24.39 -24.40 25.35
N ALA A 403 -23.16 -23.92 25.23
CA ALA A 403 -21.93 -24.68 25.46
C ALA A 403 -21.55 -24.77 26.95
N ASP A 404 -21.84 -23.74 27.76
CA ASP A 404 -21.73 -23.80 29.22
C ASP A 404 -22.66 -24.87 29.84
N ASN A 405 -23.73 -25.26 29.12
CA ASN A 405 -24.62 -26.35 29.50
C ASN A 405 -24.15 -27.75 29.03
N ALA A 406 -23.06 -27.85 28.28
CA ALA A 406 -22.57 -29.13 27.73
C ALA A 406 -21.03 -29.19 27.78
N THR A 407 -20.49 -29.80 28.83
CA THR A 407 -19.04 -29.88 29.03
C THR A 407 -18.32 -30.74 27.97
N THR A 408 -17.15 -30.22 27.56
CA THR A 408 -15.92 -30.87 27.07
C THR A 408 -15.67 -31.06 25.55
N MET A 409 -14.64 -30.33 25.08
CA MET A 409 -13.46 -30.75 24.30
C MET A 409 -13.19 -30.18 22.89
N SER A 410 -11.93 -29.74 22.75
CA SER A 410 -11.34 -28.80 21.79
C SER A 410 -10.73 -29.42 20.52
N GLN A 411 -11.40 -30.34 19.85
CA GLN A 411 -11.06 -30.71 18.47
C GLN A 411 -12.28 -30.69 17.55
N ALA A 412 -13.46 -30.94 18.10
CA ALA A 412 -14.73 -30.70 17.43
C ALA A 412 -14.95 -29.22 17.09
N GLN A 413 -14.39 -28.29 17.87
CA GLN A 413 -14.61 -26.85 17.72
C GLN A 413 -14.08 -26.29 16.40
N SER A 414 -12.92 -26.78 15.93
CA SER A 414 -12.31 -26.36 14.65
C SER A 414 -13.06 -26.90 13.42
N GLU A 415 -13.50 -28.16 13.46
CA GLU A 415 -14.23 -28.77 12.35
C GLU A 415 -15.70 -28.34 12.33
N TYR A 416 -16.25 -28.04 13.50
CA TYR A 416 -17.58 -27.45 13.69
C TYR A 416 -17.62 -25.98 13.27
N GLU A 417 -16.60 -25.17 13.60
CA GLU A 417 -16.48 -23.79 13.10
C GLU A 417 -16.45 -23.76 11.59
N ARG A 418 -15.71 -24.67 10.95
CA ARG A 418 -15.66 -24.79 9.48
C ARG A 418 -17.03 -25.16 8.89
N LYS A 419 -17.71 -26.19 9.42
CA LYS A 419 -19.04 -26.62 8.93
C LYS A 419 -20.18 -25.64 9.29
N ALA A 420 -20.09 -24.96 10.41
CA ALA A 420 -21.03 -23.91 10.81
C ALA A 420 -20.86 -22.67 9.93
N TYR A 421 -19.63 -22.37 9.52
CA TYR A 421 -19.31 -21.30 8.58
C TYR A 421 -19.78 -21.64 7.15
N GLU A 422 -19.64 -22.90 6.72
CA GLU A 422 -20.22 -23.39 5.45
C GLU A 422 -21.76 -23.28 5.43
N ARG A 423 -22.45 -23.71 6.50
CA ARG A 423 -23.92 -23.57 6.61
C ARG A 423 -24.39 -22.11 6.72
N TYR A 424 -23.56 -21.25 7.29
CA TYR A 424 -23.79 -19.81 7.37
C TYR A 424 -23.70 -19.14 5.99
N ILE A 425 -22.77 -19.60 5.13
CA ILE A 425 -22.67 -19.16 3.73
C ILE A 425 -23.92 -19.59 2.95
N GLU A 426 -24.32 -20.86 3.03
CA GLU A 426 -25.51 -21.40 2.34
C GLU A 426 -26.80 -20.66 2.74
N SER A 427 -26.92 -20.30 4.02
CA SER A 427 -28.03 -19.49 4.55
C SER A 427 -28.08 -18.07 3.96
N LEU A 428 -26.92 -17.42 3.80
CA LEU A 428 -26.83 -16.07 3.25
C LEU A 428 -27.09 -16.06 1.74
N GLU A 429 -26.61 -17.07 1.01
CA GLU A 429 -26.90 -17.27 -0.41
C GLU A 429 -28.41 -17.45 -0.64
N ALA A 430 -29.09 -18.23 0.21
CA ALA A 430 -30.54 -18.42 0.15
C ALA A 430 -31.33 -17.13 0.42
N GLN A 431 -30.89 -16.32 1.39
CA GLN A 431 -31.53 -15.04 1.71
C GLN A 431 -31.33 -14.00 0.61
N TYR A 432 -30.15 -13.97 -0.02
CA TYR A 432 -29.85 -13.04 -1.10
C TYR A 432 -30.57 -13.39 -2.40
N SER A 433 -30.66 -14.69 -2.73
CA SER A 433 -31.49 -15.18 -3.85
C SER A 433 -32.96 -14.76 -3.70
N LYS A 434 -33.48 -14.81 -2.46
CA LYS A 434 -34.83 -14.34 -2.12
C LYS A 434 -34.98 -12.83 -2.25
N ALA A 435 -33.97 -12.05 -1.85
CA ALA A 435 -33.98 -10.59 -1.99
C ALA A 435 -33.92 -10.13 -3.46
N ASN A 436 -33.15 -10.82 -4.32
CA ASN A 436 -33.12 -10.56 -5.76
C ASN A 436 -34.43 -10.98 -6.45
N SER A 437 -35.09 -12.06 -6.02
CA SER A 437 -36.43 -12.39 -6.53
C SER A 437 -37.48 -11.33 -6.18
N CYS A 438 -37.31 -10.61 -5.06
CA CYS A 438 -38.18 -9.49 -4.69
C CYS A 438 -37.83 -8.17 -5.41
N ALA A 439 -36.58 -7.99 -5.84
CA ALA A 439 -36.17 -6.83 -6.64
C ALA A 439 -36.71 -6.90 -8.07
N ASN A 440 -36.79 -8.10 -8.67
CA ASN A 440 -37.43 -8.32 -9.97
C ASN A 440 -38.96 -8.16 -9.95
N ILE A 441 -39.60 -8.11 -8.78
CA ILE A 441 -41.04 -7.85 -8.62
C ILE A 441 -41.33 -6.33 -8.49
N LEU A 442 -40.30 -5.50 -8.34
CA LEU A 442 -40.43 -4.03 -8.29
C LEU A 442 -40.06 -3.33 -9.61
N ASP A 443 -39.69 -4.10 -10.64
CA ASP A 443 -39.46 -3.64 -12.03
C ASP A 443 -40.54 -4.16 -13.02
N GLU A 444 -41.61 -4.81 -12.53
CA GLU A 444 -42.91 -4.96 -13.24
C GLU A 444 -43.95 -3.99 -12.64
#